data_AF-A0A499VG66-F1
#
_entry.id   AF-A0A499VG66-F1
#
_cell.length_a   1.000
_cell.length_b   1.000
_cell.length_c   1.000
_cell.angle_alpha   90.00
_cell.angle_beta   90.00
_cell.angle_gamma   90.00
#
_symmetry.space_group_name_H-M   'P 1'
#
loop_
_entity.id
_entity.type
_entity.pdbx_description
1 polymer ?
#
loop_
_entity_poly.entity_id
_entity_poly.type
_entity_poly.pdbx_seq_one_letter_code
_entity_poly.pdbx_strand_id
1 'polypeptide(L)' 'MRWLVEGANRLRLLLGERSLLLTPGEVAEFDTHVPHWLGADDDQPVELLVIFGKQGERAHLRARPA' A
#
# COMPACT_ATOMS: atom_id res chain seq x y z
N MET A 1 -7.83 -2.95 -4.83
CA MET A 1 -7.81 -2.01 -3.68
C MET A 1 -7.21 -0.71 -4.19
N ARG A 2 -7.69 0.46 -3.77
CA ARG A 2 -7.17 1.75 -4.25
C ARG A 2 -6.64 2.55 -3.08
N TRP A 3 -5.44 3.09 -3.22
CA TRP A 3 -4.78 3.89 -2.18
C TRP A 3 -4.38 5.26 -2.71
N LEU A 4 -4.36 6.24 -1.82
CA LEU A 4 -3.90 7.59 -2.09
C LEU A 4 -2.93 8.01 -0.97
N VAL A 5 -1.82 8.64 -1.34
CA VAL A 5 -0.88 9.25 -0.38
C VAL A 5 -1.35 10.66 -0.07
N GLU A 6 -1.63 10.92 1.21
CA GLU A 6 -2.02 12.25 1.70
C GLU A 6 -0.85 12.89 2.48
N GLY A 7 -0.87 14.22 2.60
CA GLY A 7 0.13 14.98 3.36
C GLY A 7 1.34 15.43 2.53
N ALA A 8 2.54 15.41 3.12
CA ALA A 8 3.77 15.97 2.51
C ALA A 8 4.86 14.92 2.21
N ASN A 9 4.73 13.72 2.77
CA ASN A 9 5.76 12.69 2.73
C ASN A 9 5.46 11.63 1.66
N ARG A 10 6.51 10.94 1.22
CA ARG A 10 6.42 9.97 0.11
C ARG A 10 6.17 8.55 0.63
N LEU A 11 5.39 7.80 -0.13
CA LEU A 11 5.15 6.37 0.11
C LEU A 11 5.98 5.53 -0.84
N ARG A 12 6.69 4.54 -0.31
CA ARG A 12 7.28 3.46 -1.10
C ARG A 12 6.32 2.27 -1.15
N LEU A 13 6.01 1.85 -2.38
CA LEU A 13 5.23 0.66 -2.68
C LEU A 13 6.14 -0.37 -3.36
N LEU A 14 6.39 -1.49 -2.67
CA LEU A 14 7.00 -2.67 -3.28
C LEU A 14 5.88 -3.59 -3.74
N LEU A 15 5.88 -3.96 -5.02
CA LEU A 15 4.83 -4.75 -5.65
C LEU A 15 5.46 -5.85 -6.51
N GLY A 16 5.55 -7.05 -5.95
CA GLY A 16 6.41 -8.11 -6.51
C GLY A 16 7.84 -7.59 -6.66
N GLU A 17 8.34 -7.62 -7.90
CA GLU A 17 9.70 -7.13 -8.24
C GLU A 17 9.77 -5.62 -8.55
N ARG A 18 8.64 -4.91 -8.46
CA ARG A 18 8.56 -3.48 -8.79
C ARG A 18 8.66 -2.62 -7.55
N SER A 19 9.37 -1.51 -7.65
CA SER A 19 9.37 -0.45 -6.65
C SER A 19 8.78 0.81 -7.25
N LEU A 20 7.77 1.37 -6.59
CA LEU A 20 7.11 2.61 -6.94
C LEU A 20 7.30 3.60 -5.79
N LEU A 21 7.51 4.87 -6.13
CA LEU A 21 7.54 5.96 -5.17
C LEU A 21 6.36 6.87 -5.47
N LEU A 22 5.42 6.96 -4.55
CA LEU A 22 4.27 7.83 -4.65
C LEU A 22 4.53 9.10 -3.86
N THR A 23 4.27 10.23 -4.50
CA THR A 23 4.28 11.57 -3.91
C THR A 23 2.87 11.96 -3.47
N PRO A 24 2.72 12.99 -2.61
CA PRO A 24 1.42 13.45 -2.18
C PRO A 24 0.44 13.73 -3.32
N GLY A 25 -0.78 13.21 -3.19
CA GLY A 25 -1.84 13.32 -4.20
C GLY A 25 -1.78 12.24 -5.29
N GLU A 26 -0.72 11.44 -5.37
CA GLU A 26 -0.68 10.30 -6.28
C GLU A 26 -1.45 9.10 -5.72
N VAL A 27 -1.94 8.29 -6.66
CA VAL A 27 -2.79 7.13 -6.39
C VAL A 27 -2.17 5.90 -7.04
N ALA A 28 -2.13 4.80 -6.28
CA ALA A 28 -1.89 3.49 -6.85
C ALA A 28 -3.14 2.62 -6.74
N GLU A 29 -3.44 1.91 -7.81
CA GLU A 29 -4.38 0.80 -7.84
C GLU A 29 -3.66 -0.44 -8.33
N PHE A 30 -3.77 -1.54 -7.59
CA PHE A 30 -3.16 -2.80 -7.95
C PHE A 30 -3.90 -3.98 -7.29
N ASP A 31 -3.57 -5.19 -7.75
CA ASP A 31 -4.10 -6.44 -7.20
C ASP A 31 -3.37 -6.82 -5.91
N THR A 32 -4.10 -6.84 -4.80
CA THR A 32 -3.57 -7.18 -3.47
C THR A 32 -3.16 -8.64 -3.31
N HIS A 33 -3.48 -9.52 -4.28
CA HIS A 33 -2.92 -10.87 -4.33
C HIS A 33 -1.45 -10.91 -4.74
N VAL A 34 -0.96 -9.86 -5.41
CA VAL A 34 0.47 -9.70 -5.63
C VAL A 34 1.12 -9.35 -4.28
N PRO A 35 2.18 -10.05 -3.86
CA PRO A 35 2.92 -9.70 -2.65
C PRO A 35 3.33 -8.23 -2.69
N HIS A 36 2.95 -7.49 -1.64
CA HIS A 36 3.18 -6.06 -1.58
C HIS A 36 3.58 -5.61 -0.18
N TRP A 37 4.32 -4.51 -0.14
CA TRP A 37 4.67 -3.79 1.07
C TRP A 37 4.44 -2.29 0.85
N LEU A 38 3.91 -1.63 1.87
CA LEU A 38 3.75 -0.18 1.93
C LEU A 38 4.53 0.35 3.12
N GLY A 39 5.25 1.45 2.93
CA GLY A 39 5.81 2.20 4.04
C GLY A 39 6.47 3.49 3.61
N ALA A 40 6.90 4.27 4.60
CA ALA A 40 7.62 5.50 4.35
C ALA A 40 8.88 5.25 3.50
N ASP A 41 9.20 6.21 2.63
CA ASP A 41 10.44 6.19 1.84
C ASP A 41 11.67 6.61 2.66
N ASP A 42 11.45 7.22 3.82
CA ASP A 42 12.44 7.69 4.78
C ASP A 42 11.93 7.50 6.22
N ASP A 43 12.58 8.14 7.20
CA ASP A 43 12.20 8.07 8.61
C ASP A 43 10.99 8.95 8.97
N GLN A 44 10.35 9.61 8.00
CA GLN A 44 9.18 10.44 8.24
C GLN A 44 7.88 9.63 8.06
N PRO A 45 6.88 9.83 8.93
CA PRO A 45 5.60 9.15 8.80
C PRO A 45 4.90 9.57 7.51
N VAL A 46 4.17 8.65 6.90
CA VAL A 46 3.30 8.93 5.75
C VAL A 46 1.85 8.66 6.12
N GLU A 47 0.96 9.55 5.68
CA GLU A 47 -0.48 9.40 5.86
C GLU A 47 -1.07 8.74 4.61
N LEU A 48 -1.85 7.69 4.81
CA LEU A 48 -2.44 6.92 3.71
C LEU A 48 -3.95 6.87 3.88
N LEU A 49 -4.66 7.23 2.80
CA LEU A 49 -6.06 6.88 2.66
C LEU A 49 -6.18 5.59 1.87
N VAL A 50 -6.73 4.57 2.52
CA VAL A 50 -6.89 3.22 1.97
C VAL A 50 -8.37 2.94 1.75
N ILE A 51 -8.76 2.74 0.49
CA ILE A 51 -10.16 2.46 0.11
C ILE A 51 -10.28 1.01 -0.36
N PHE A 52 -11.08 0.24 0.36
CA PHE A 52 -11.44 -1.13 0.01
C PHE A 52 -12.76 -1.15 -0.75
N GLY A 53 -12.78 -1.82 -1.91
CA GLY A 53 -14.03 -2.23 -2.56
C GLY A 53 -14.52 -3.58 -2.01
N LYS A 54 -15.66 -4.07 -2.50
CA LYS A 54 -16.30 -5.34 -2.03
C LYS A 54 -15.38 -6.55 -1.98
N GLN A 55 -14.37 -6.63 -2.85
CA GLN A 55 -13.40 -7.74 -2.88
C GLN A 55 -12.27 -7.60 -1.85
N GLY A 56 -12.07 -6.42 -1.26
CA GLY A 56 -11.02 -6.14 -0.27
C GLY A 56 -11.49 -6.26 1.18
N GLU A 57 -12.75 -6.62 1.43
CA GLU A 57 -13.34 -6.66 2.78
C GLU A 57 -12.82 -7.83 3.63
N ARG A 58 -12.16 -8.83 3.03
CA ARG A 58 -11.68 -10.03 3.75
C ARG A 58 -10.16 -10.04 3.83
N ALA A 59 -9.64 -10.05 5.05
CA ALA A 59 -8.21 -10.27 5.28
C ALA A 59 -7.81 -11.68 4.81
N HIS A 60 -6.77 -11.75 3.96
CA HIS A 60 -6.17 -13.01 3.54
C HIS A 60 -5.10 -13.44 4.56
N LEU A 61 -5.54 -13.93 5.71
CA LEU A 61 -4.64 -14.43 6.74
C LEU A 61 -4.04 -15.77 6.28
N ARG A 62 -2.73 -15.80 6.03
CA ARG A 62 -1.96 -17.04 6.10
C ARG A 62 -1.29 -17.10 7.47
N ALA A 63 -2.05 -17.49 8.49
CA ALA A 63 -1.44 -17.93 9.74
C ALA A 63 -0.76 -19.28 9.47
N ARG A 64 0.57 -19.33 9.49
CA ARG A 64 1.25 -20.59 9.78
C ARG A 64 1.18 -20.76 11.29
N PRO A 65 0.52 -21.81 11.83
CA PRO A 65 0.65 -22.12 13.24
C PRO A 65 2.12 -22.39 13.54
N ALA A 66 2.59 -21.92 14.69
CA ALA A 66 3.85 -22.35 15.27
C ALA A 66 3.74 -23.81 15.76
#